data_AF-A0A5C7V3F5-F1
#
_entry.id   AF-A0A5C7V3F5-F1
#
_cell.length_a   1.000
_cell.length_b   1.000
_cell.length_c   1.000
_cell.angle_alpha   90.00
_cell.angle_beta   90.00
_cell.angle_gamma   90.00
#
_symmetry.space_group_name_H-M   'P 1'
#
loop_
_entity.id
_entity.type
_entity.pdbx_description
1 polymer ?
#
loop_
_entity_poly.entity_id
_entity_poly.type
_entity_poly.pdbx_seq_one_letter_code
_entity_poly.pdbx_strand_id
1 'polypeptide(L)'
;QLRQLRQRIIRVKALLLCLETDEPAQATAQLLSHLVRVQLDSRSVGALVRSSTELLAARVTERNAETGEHYIARDRREYLHMLGAAAGGGAVMALTTLSKLVIVGLGLSAFWGGVAAGLNYAISFVIIMLLHWTVATKQPAMTAPTLAARLKALDTPAAHEAFVTEVVHLLRTQFVAIVGNVVVVLALSFALVAAIGALGGGPWIDDAHAHHILDEHHMLGRTIPFAIVTGGLLFASSLIAGWVENWFVLHRLDSVIAHHPRSTRLLGRERARRWGRYWGSHISGWAANVSLGLLLGLVPPIVGFFGLPVEVRHVTLVSGQIAVAAQQLGPAVWQDPALWWAAGGIAVTGLLDVGVSFYLAFRLALTAQNVAGVDRRRIYQAMGRRLWRDPWSFVLPVRERPPATQAPADPHKPGQTG
;
A
#
# COMPACT_ATOMS: atom_id res chain seq x y z
N GLN A 1 -3.36 1.82 -27.72
CA GLN A 1 -3.17 2.41 -29.06
C GLN A 1 -1.70 2.35 -29.52
N LEU A 2 -0.71 2.88 -28.78
CA LEU A 2 0.72 2.84 -29.19
C LEU A 2 1.30 1.44 -29.46
N ARG A 3 0.95 0.41 -28.66
CA ARG A 3 1.43 -0.98 -28.86
C ARG A 3 0.83 -1.63 -30.11
N GLN A 4 -0.44 -1.36 -30.40
CA GLN A 4 -1.10 -1.80 -31.65
C GLN A 4 -0.49 -1.10 -32.87
N LEU A 5 -0.18 0.20 -32.77
CA LEU A 5 0.57 0.93 -33.79
C LEU A 5 1.96 0.32 -34.00
N ARG A 6 2.70 0.03 -32.93
CA ARG A 6 3.99 -0.65 -32.99
C ARG A 6 3.89 -2.03 -33.65
N GLN A 7 2.90 -2.85 -33.28
CA GLN A 7 2.69 -4.16 -33.90
C GLN A 7 2.32 -4.06 -35.38
N ARG A 8 1.53 -3.05 -35.77
CA ARG A 8 1.24 -2.76 -37.18
C ARG A 8 2.50 -2.36 -37.94
N ILE A 9 3.33 -1.48 -37.37
CA ILE A 9 4.61 -1.05 -37.96
C ILE A 9 5.56 -2.24 -38.13
N ILE A 10 5.66 -3.12 -37.13
CA ILE A 10 6.50 -4.32 -37.20
C ILE A 10 6.00 -5.27 -38.30
N ARG A 11 4.69 -5.48 -38.43
CA ARG A 11 4.11 -6.29 -39.52
C ARG A 11 4.38 -5.68 -40.89
N VAL A 12 4.19 -4.38 -41.05
CA VAL A 12 4.47 -3.67 -42.31
C VAL A 12 5.96 -3.79 -42.67
N LYS A 13 6.87 -3.62 -41.69
CA LYS A 13 8.30 -3.77 -41.90
C LYS A 13 8.68 -5.20 -42.31
N ALA A 14 8.08 -6.21 -41.68
CA ALA A 14 8.33 -7.61 -42.03
C ALA A 14 7.82 -7.97 -43.44
N LEU A 15 6.68 -7.41 -43.86
CA LEU A 15 6.16 -7.58 -45.22
C LEU A 15 7.03 -6.88 -46.27
N LEU A 16 7.51 -5.67 -45.98
CA LEU A 16 8.47 -4.97 -46.85
C LEU A 16 9.78 -5.75 -46.98
N LEU A 17 10.28 -6.33 -45.89
CA LEU A 17 11.49 -7.15 -45.90
C LEU A 17 11.35 -8.38 -46.81
N CYS A 18 10.16 -9.00 -46.86
CA CYS A 18 9.87 -10.10 -47.76
C CYS A 18 9.79 -9.68 -49.24
N LEU A 19 9.53 -8.40 -49.53
CA LEU A 19 9.42 -7.87 -50.90
C LEU A 19 10.76 -7.37 -51.46
N GLU A 20 11.68 -6.92 -50.60
CA GLU A 20 12.98 -6.34 -51.00
C GLU A 20 14.18 -7.30 -50.89
N THR A 21 14.01 -8.50 -50.33
CA THR A 21 15.12 -9.41 -50.03
C THR A 21 15.42 -10.38 -51.18
N ASP A 22 16.71 -10.57 -51.50
CA ASP A 22 17.20 -11.54 -52.50
C ASP A 22 17.03 -13.02 -52.09
N GLU A 23 16.73 -13.28 -50.80
CA GLU A 23 16.40 -14.61 -50.24
C GLU A 23 14.96 -14.69 -49.68
N PRO A 24 13.93 -14.72 -50.53
CA PRO A 24 12.52 -14.64 -50.10
C PRO A 24 12.08 -15.81 -49.21
N ALA A 25 12.71 -16.99 -49.34
CA ALA A 25 12.40 -18.17 -48.54
C ALA A 25 12.70 -17.97 -47.04
N GLN A 26 13.85 -17.37 -46.70
CA GLN A 26 14.21 -17.10 -45.30
C GLN A 26 13.32 -16.03 -44.69
N ALA A 27 13.05 -14.94 -45.42
CA ALA A 27 12.17 -13.86 -44.95
C ALA A 27 10.74 -14.36 -44.71
N THR A 28 10.23 -15.21 -45.60
CA THR A 28 8.91 -15.85 -45.45
C THR A 28 8.87 -16.79 -44.25
N ALA A 29 9.92 -17.58 -44.00
CA ALA A 29 10.01 -18.46 -42.84
C ALA A 29 10.04 -17.68 -41.52
N GLN A 30 10.77 -16.55 -41.46
CA GLN A 30 10.79 -15.67 -40.29
C GLN A 30 9.43 -15.00 -40.05
N LEU A 31 8.76 -14.54 -41.10
CA LEU A 31 7.41 -14.00 -41.02
C LEU A 31 6.41 -15.05 -40.52
N LEU A 32 6.47 -16.27 -41.07
CA LEU A 32 5.63 -17.39 -40.65
C LEU A 32 5.88 -17.73 -39.18
N SER A 33 7.14 -17.83 -38.75
CA SER A 33 7.51 -18.07 -37.35
C SER A 33 6.96 -16.99 -36.42
N HIS A 34 7.05 -15.72 -36.81
CA HIS A 34 6.50 -14.60 -36.06
C HIS A 34 4.97 -14.66 -35.97
N LEU A 35 4.28 -14.96 -37.08
CA LEU A 35 2.82 -15.11 -37.12
C LEU A 35 2.35 -16.28 -36.27
N VAL A 36 3.03 -17.42 -36.32
CA VAL A 36 2.74 -18.60 -35.48
C VAL A 36 2.91 -18.25 -34.00
N ARG A 37 3.98 -17.54 -33.61
CA ARG A 37 4.17 -17.05 -32.24
C ARG A 37 3.03 -16.13 -31.80
N VAL A 38 2.65 -15.16 -32.62
CA VAL A 38 1.52 -14.25 -32.33
C VAL A 38 0.19 -15.01 -32.23
N GLN A 39 -0.01 -16.05 -33.05
CA GLN A 39 -1.21 -16.88 -32.98
C GLN A 39 -1.24 -17.74 -31.70
N LEU A 40 -0.11 -18.29 -31.29
CA LEU A 40 0.03 -19.04 -30.05
C LEU A 40 -0.16 -18.13 -28.82
N ASP A 41 0.43 -16.93 -28.84
CA ASP A 41 0.26 -15.94 -27.78
C ASP A 41 -1.18 -15.41 -27.70
N SER A 42 -1.87 -15.22 -28.83
CA SER A 42 -3.26 -14.75 -28.85
C SER A 42 -4.28 -15.82 -28.42
N ARG A 43 -3.91 -17.11 -28.52
CA ARG A 43 -4.71 -18.25 -28.02
C ARG A 43 -4.36 -18.64 -26.57
N SER A 44 -3.29 -18.09 -26.01
CA SER A 44 -2.86 -18.37 -24.65
C SER A 44 -3.52 -17.43 -23.66
N VAL A 45 -4.39 -17.98 -22.81
CA VAL A 45 -4.94 -17.27 -21.65
C VAL A 45 -3.81 -16.78 -20.74
N GLY A 46 -2.73 -17.56 -20.59
CA GLY A 46 -1.57 -17.16 -19.79
C GLY A 46 -0.80 -15.97 -20.37
N ALA A 47 -0.64 -15.90 -21.69
CA ALA A 47 0.00 -14.75 -22.35
C ALA A 47 -0.90 -13.51 -22.35
N LEU A 48 -2.21 -13.71 -22.50
CA LEU A 48 -3.21 -12.64 -22.36
C LEU A 48 -3.23 -12.07 -20.94
N VAL A 49 -3.27 -12.95 -19.92
CA VAL A 49 -3.18 -12.55 -18.50
C VAL A 49 -1.86 -11.80 -18.27
N ARG A 50 -0.72 -12.36 -18.69
CA ARG A 50 0.58 -11.69 -18.50
C ARG A 50 0.63 -10.31 -19.17
N SER A 51 0.21 -10.18 -20.42
CA SER A 51 0.23 -8.89 -21.13
C SER A 51 -0.79 -7.88 -20.60
N SER A 52 -1.95 -8.34 -20.13
CA SER A 52 -2.98 -7.50 -19.51
C SER A 52 -2.56 -7.06 -18.10
N THR A 53 -1.96 -7.96 -17.33
CA THR A 53 -1.34 -7.66 -16.03
C THR A 53 -0.19 -6.69 -16.19
N GLU A 54 0.68 -6.82 -17.19
CA GLU A 54 1.76 -5.85 -17.48
C GLU A 54 1.22 -4.46 -17.80
N LEU A 55 0.13 -4.36 -18.59
CA LEU A 55 -0.47 -3.08 -18.97
C LEU A 55 -1.20 -2.40 -17.80
N LEU A 56 -1.94 -3.18 -17.01
CA LEU A 56 -2.54 -2.71 -15.77
C LEU A 56 -1.45 -2.29 -14.79
N ALA A 57 -0.42 -3.11 -14.62
CA ALA A 57 0.71 -2.84 -13.75
C ALA A 57 1.44 -1.54 -14.14
N ALA A 58 1.75 -1.35 -15.43
CA ALA A 58 2.44 -0.14 -15.90
C ALA A 58 1.62 1.13 -15.65
N ARG A 59 0.31 1.08 -15.89
CA ARG A 59 -0.58 2.23 -15.67
C ARG A 59 -0.84 2.54 -14.20
N VAL A 60 -1.02 1.50 -13.37
CA VAL A 60 -1.18 1.66 -11.91
C VAL A 60 0.13 2.18 -11.30
N THR A 61 1.28 1.74 -11.80
CA THR A 61 2.60 2.16 -11.32
C THR A 61 2.96 3.60 -11.71
N GLU A 62 2.70 4.03 -12.94
CA GLU A 62 3.02 5.40 -13.41
C GLU A 62 2.30 6.49 -12.60
N ARG A 63 1.05 6.24 -12.17
CA ARG A 63 0.21 7.27 -11.54
C ARG A 63 0.18 7.20 -10.01
N ASN A 64 0.33 6.01 -9.40
CA ASN A 64 0.56 5.90 -7.95
C ASN A 64 1.91 6.52 -7.55
N ALA A 65 2.90 6.55 -8.46
CA ALA A 65 4.19 7.15 -8.18
C ALA A 65 4.13 8.67 -7.93
N GLU A 66 3.23 9.39 -8.59
CA GLU A 66 3.04 10.84 -8.42
C GLU A 66 2.45 11.20 -7.04
N THR A 67 1.62 10.32 -6.45
CA THR A 67 1.02 10.53 -5.12
C THR A 67 1.89 10.00 -3.98
N GLY A 68 2.77 9.02 -4.24
CA GLY A 68 3.58 8.35 -3.23
C GLY A 68 4.64 9.22 -2.55
N GLU A 69 5.21 10.23 -3.24
CA GLU A 69 6.33 11.01 -2.69
C GLU A 69 5.97 11.83 -1.43
N HIS A 70 4.70 12.24 -1.30
CA HIS A 70 4.19 12.97 -0.13
C HIS A 70 4.08 12.11 1.13
N TYR A 71 4.19 10.79 1.01
CA TYR A 71 4.16 9.87 2.15
C TYR A 71 5.53 9.55 2.71
N ILE A 72 6.62 10.14 2.20
CA ILE A 72 7.99 9.86 2.65
C ILE A 72 8.51 11.05 3.46
N ALA A 73 8.65 10.89 4.77
CA ALA A 73 9.20 11.89 5.67
C ALA A 73 10.74 11.90 5.60
N ARG A 74 11.31 12.99 5.09
CA ARG A 74 12.75 13.20 4.90
C ARG A 74 13.37 13.98 6.05
N ASP A 75 12.62 14.89 6.67
CA ASP A 75 13.09 15.70 7.78
C ASP A 75 12.32 15.48 9.10
N ARG A 76 12.78 16.13 10.18
CA ARG A 76 12.18 16.02 11.51
C ARG A 76 10.77 16.62 11.58
N ARG A 77 10.48 17.68 10.81
CA ARG A 77 9.17 18.33 10.79
C ARG A 77 8.15 17.43 10.13
N GLU A 78 8.50 16.84 8.98
CA GLU A 78 7.70 15.84 8.29
C GLU A 78 7.48 14.59 9.15
N TYR A 79 8.50 14.15 9.90
CA TYR A 79 8.38 13.05 10.85
C TYR A 79 7.34 13.33 11.95
N LEU A 80 7.38 14.50 12.58
CA LEU A 80 6.42 14.89 13.61
C LEU A 80 5.01 15.11 13.04
N HIS A 81 4.92 15.66 11.83
CA HIS A 81 3.65 15.79 11.12
C HIS A 81 3.03 14.41 10.83
N MET A 82 3.83 13.46 10.35
CA MET A 82 3.39 12.08 10.13
C MET A 82 2.94 11.41 11.43
N LEU A 83 3.68 11.62 12.54
CA LEU A 83 3.30 11.10 13.85
C LEU A 83 1.94 11.66 14.30
N GLY A 84 1.70 12.96 14.14
CA GLY A 84 0.41 13.60 14.45
C GLY A 84 -0.74 13.10 13.55
N ALA A 85 -0.49 12.96 12.25
CA ALA A 85 -1.45 12.40 11.31
C ALA A 85 -1.77 10.92 11.62
N ALA A 86 -0.77 10.15 12.04
CA ALA A 86 -0.94 8.77 12.46
C ALA A 86 -1.66 8.66 13.81
N ALA A 87 -1.40 9.57 14.75
CA ALA A 87 -2.14 9.65 15.99
C ALA A 87 -3.64 9.86 15.75
N GLY A 88 -4.00 10.80 14.86
CA GLY A 88 -5.40 11.01 14.45
C GLY A 88 -6.02 9.77 13.81
N GLY A 89 -5.28 9.09 12.93
CA GLY A 89 -5.70 7.80 12.37
C GLY A 89 -5.95 6.74 13.45
N GLY A 90 -5.08 6.67 14.46
CA GLY A 90 -5.24 5.77 15.59
C GLY A 90 -6.47 6.09 16.43
N ALA A 91 -6.77 7.38 16.65
CA ALA A 91 -7.96 7.78 17.41
C ALA A 91 -9.26 7.30 16.75
N VAL A 92 -9.38 7.45 15.42
CA VAL A 92 -10.54 6.92 14.68
C VAL A 92 -10.59 5.39 14.75
N MET A 93 -9.45 4.72 14.59
CA MET A 93 -9.38 3.25 14.63
C MET A 93 -9.74 2.66 16.01
N ALA A 94 -9.53 3.41 17.10
CA ALA A 94 -10.02 3.02 18.42
C ALA A 94 -11.56 2.93 18.43
N LEU A 95 -12.24 3.97 17.92
CA LEU A 95 -13.70 3.98 17.76
C LEU A 95 -14.17 2.87 16.83
N THR A 96 -13.48 2.67 15.70
CA THR A 96 -13.77 1.57 14.76
C THR A 96 -13.73 0.20 15.44
N THR A 97 -12.77 -0.01 16.34
CA THR A 97 -12.64 -1.25 17.09
C THR A 97 -13.80 -1.46 18.06
N LEU A 98 -14.20 -0.41 18.80
CA LEU A 98 -15.36 -0.50 19.69
C LEU A 98 -16.64 -0.76 18.90
N SER A 99 -16.86 -0.05 17.79
CA SER A 99 -17.99 -0.30 16.89
C SER A 99 -18.00 -1.73 16.35
N LYS A 100 -16.83 -2.32 16.05
CA LYS A 100 -16.73 -3.73 15.65
C LYS A 100 -17.23 -4.67 16.74
N LEU A 101 -16.89 -4.43 18.01
CA LEU A 101 -17.37 -5.25 19.12
C LEU A 101 -18.89 -5.18 19.25
N VAL A 102 -19.48 -3.99 19.07
CA VAL A 102 -20.94 -3.84 19.02
C VAL A 102 -21.55 -4.65 17.87
N ILE A 103 -20.97 -4.56 16.67
CA ILE A 103 -21.44 -5.31 15.48
C ILE A 103 -21.39 -6.82 15.73
N VAL A 104 -20.33 -7.31 16.37
CA VAL A 104 -20.22 -8.73 16.76
C VAL A 104 -21.29 -9.09 17.79
N GLY A 105 -21.51 -8.24 18.79
CA GLY A 105 -22.54 -8.43 19.83
C GLY A 105 -23.98 -8.43 19.29
N LEU A 106 -24.25 -7.83 18.12
CA LEU A 106 -25.56 -7.90 17.47
C LEU A 106 -25.92 -9.31 16.96
N GLY A 107 -24.97 -10.24 16.90
CA GLY A 107 -25.23 -11.62 16.48
C GLY A 107 -25.73 -11.76 15.04
N LEU A 108 -25.32 -10.83 14.15
CA LEU A 108 -25.69 -10.88 12.74
C LEU A 108 -25.15 -12.16 12.08
N SER A 109 -25.85 -12.64 11.04
CA SER A 109 -25.32 -13.77 10.25
C SER A 109 -23.98 -13.41 9.62
N ALA A 110 -23.13 -14.40 9.34
CA ALA A 110 -21.75 -14.19 8.91
C ALA A 110 -21.61 -13.19 7.74
N PHE A 111 -22.49 -13.28 6.73
CA PHE A 111 -22.50 -12.35 5.61
C PHE A 111 -22.85 -10.91 6.04
N TRP A 112 -23.94 -10.73 6.79
CA TRP A 112 -24.38 -9.40 7.23
C TRP A 112 -23.45 -8.78 8.27
N GLY A 113 -22.86 -9.59 9.15
CA GLY A 113 -21.78 -9.18 10.06
C GLY A 113 -20.56 -8.69 9.28
N GLY A 114 -20.17 -9.40 8.21
CA GLY A 114 -19.09 -8.96 7.32
C GLY A 114 -19.41 -7.68 6.56
N VAL A 115 -20.64 -7.51 6.07
CA VAL A 115 -21.11 -6.25 5.44
C VAL A 115 -21.02 -5.09 6.43
N ALA A 116 -21.55 -5.27 7.65
CA ALA A 116 -21.55 -4.24 8.69
C ALA A 116 -20.12 -3.88 9.13
N ALA A 117 -19.27 -4.87 9.37
CA ALA A 117 -17.87 -4.66 9.69
C ALA A 117 -17.13 -3.96 8.54
N GLY A 118 -17.38 -4.37 7.29
CA GLY A 118 -16.76 -3.77 6.11
C GLY A 118 -17.16 -2.31 5.91
N LEU A 119 -18.43 -1.97 6.14
CA LEU A 119 -18.92 -0.58 6.15
C LEU A 119 -18.29 0.23 7.28
N ASN A 120 -18.22 -0.31 8.50
CA ASN A 120 -17.56 0.33 9.63
C ASN A 120 -16.10 0.67 9.30
N TYR A 121 -15.35 -0.27 8.71
CA TYR A 121 -13.97 -0.04 8.28
C TYR A 121 -13.89 0.99 7.15
N ALA A 122 -14.73 0.87 6.12
CA ALA A 122 -14.73 1.78 4.96
C ALA A 122 -15.01 3.23 5.36
N ILE A 123 -16.05 3.44 6.19
CA ILE A 123 -16.39 4.76 6.74
C ILE A 123 -15.23 5.32 7.55
N SER A 124 -14.66 4.52 8.45
CA SER A 124 -13.53 4.93 9.28
C SER A 124 -12.31 5.34 8.44
N PHE A 125 -11.97 4.55 7.43
CA PHE A 125 -10.86 4.84 6.52
C PHE A 125 -11.11 6.09 5.67
N VAL A 126 -12.34 6.32 5.24
CA VAL A 126 -12.72 7.55 4.53
C VAL A 126 -12.63 8.76 5.46
N ILE A 127 -13.09 8.67 6.71
CA ILE A 127 -12.96 9.75 7.69
C ILE A 127 -11.49 10.11 7.90
N ILE A 128 -10.63 9.10 8.11
CA ILE A 128 -9.18 9.30 8.27
C ILE A 128 -8.60 10.03 7.05
N MET A 129 -8.96 9.60 5.84
CA MET A 129 -8.52 10.24 4.60
C MET A 129 -9.00 11.70 4.49
N LEU A 130 -10.27 11.98 4.79
CA LEU A 130 -10.86 13.32 4.69
C LEU A 130 -10.27 14.29 5.72
N LEU A 131 -9.84 13.79 6.88
CA LEU A 131 -9.16 14.58 7.91
C LEU A 131 -7.65 14.70 7.66
N HIS A 132 -7.15 14.21 6.53
CA HIS A 132 -5.72 14.17 6.19
C HIS A 132 -4.87 13.43 7.24
N TRP A 133 -5.48 12.47 7.93
CA TRP A 133 -4.80 11.55 8.83
C TRP A 133 -4.35 10.30 8.08
N THR A 134 -3.47 9.51 8.71
CA THR A 134 -2.83 8.37 8.04
C THR A 134 -3.05 7.07 8.78
N VAL A 135 -3.27 6.00 8.02
CA VAL A 135 -3.14 4.61 8.49
C VAL A 135 -1.93 4.02 7.77
N ALA A 136 -0.93 3.58 8.53
CA ALA A 136 0.38 3.21 8.01
C ALA A 136 0.31 2.16 6.88
N THR A 137 -0.56 1.17 7.03
CA THR A 137 -0.65 -0.02 6.17
C THR A 137 -1.02 0.25 4.70
N LYS A 138 -1.48 1.45 4.35
CA LYS A 138 -1.81 1.84 2.96
C LYS A 138 -0.62 2.40 2.19
N GLN A 139 0.29 3.05 2.89
CA GLN A 139 1.41 3.77 2.29
C GLN A 139 2.39 2.87 1.49
N PRO A 140 2.68 1.61 1.88
CA PRO A 140 3.65 0.80 1.18
C PRO A 140 3.24 0.48 -0.27
N ALA A 141 1.95 0.23 -0.51
CA ALA A 141 1.44 -0.04 -1.85
C ALA A 141 1.52 1.20 -2.77
N MET A 142 1.45 2.41 -2.20
CA MET A 142 1.53 3.67 -2.94
C MET A 142 2.98 4.11 -3.22
N THR A 143 3.92 3.76 -2.33
CA THR A 143 5.33 4.19 -2.42
C THR A 143 6.22 3.22 -3.18
N ALA A 144 5.85 1.93 -3.27
CA ALA A 144 6.61 0.92 -3.99
C ALA A 144 6.84 1.23 -5.49
N PRO A 145 5.84 1.73 -6.25
CA PRO A 145 6.03 2.20 -7.63
C PRO A 145 7.14 3.26 -7.80
N THR A 146 7.16 4.26 -6.92
CA THR A 146 8.16 5.33 -6.92
C THR A 146 9.56 4.76 -6.71
N LEU A 147 9.70 3.85 -5.74
CA LEU A 147 10.99 3.21 -5.47
C LEU A 147 11.45 2.36 -6.66
N ALA A 148 10.55 1.60 -7.28
CA ALA A 148 10.87 0.83 -8.48
C ALA A 148 11.36 1.73 -9.63
N ALA A 149 10.74 2.91 -9.82
CA ALA A 149 11.15 3.87 -10.84
C ALA A 149 12.58 4.40 -10.60
N ARG A 150 12.94 4.69 -9.35
CA ARG A 150 14.30 5.14 -8.98
C ARG A 150 15.35 4.06 -9.22
N LEU A 151 14.98 2.78 -9.12
CA LEU A 151 15.86 1.63 -9.36
C LEU A 151 16.38 1.58 -10.81
N LYS A 152 15.62 2.13 -11.77
CA LYS A 152 15.99 2.17 -13.18
C LYS A 152 17.17 3.12 -13.47
N ALA A 153 17.43 4.10 -12.61
CA ALA A 153 18.46 5.12 -12.79
C ALA A 153 19.77 4.81 -12.03
N LEU A 154 20.01 3.54 -11.68
CA LEU A 154 21.16 3.10 -10.89
C LEU A 154 22.37 2.79 -11.76
N ASP A 155 22.98 3.83 -12.33
CA ASP A 155 24.19 3.68 -13.16
C ASP A 155 25.49 4.03 -12.40
N THR A 156 25.38 4.65 -11.21
CA THR A 156 26.53 5.15 -10.44
C THR A 156 26.50 4.72 -8.97
N PRO A 157 27.66 4.62 -8.29
CA PRO A 157 27.73 4.37 -6.84
C PRO A 157 26.93 5.38 -6.00
N ALA A 158 26.93 6.66 -6.39
CA ALA A 158 26.15 7.70 -5.73
C ALA A 158 24.63 7.49 -5.88
N ALA A 159 24.18 7.01 -7.05
CA ALA A 159 22.77 6.66 -7.25
C ALA A 159 22.33 5.48 -6.35
N HIS A 160 23.22 4.51 -6.11
CA HIS A 160 22.96 3.41 -5.17
C HIS A 160 22.81 3.90 -3.72
N GLU A 161 23.66 4.81 -3.27
CA GLU A 161 23.53 5.39 -1.93
C GLU A 161 22.25 6.21 -1.78
N ALA A 162 21.93 7.06 -2.77
CA ALA A 162 20.69 7.83 -2.78
C ALA A 162 19.45 6.93 -2.75
N PHE A 163 19.46 5.82 -3.48
CA PHE A 163 18.38 4.82 -3.42
C PHE A 163 18.25 4.19 -2.03
N VAL A 164 19.36 3.80 -1.40
CA VAL A 164 19.35 3.24 -0.04
C VAL A 164 18.82 4.27 0.97
N THR A 165 19.22 5.54 0.86
CA THR A 165 18.65 6.62 1.67
C THR A 165 17.14 6.73 1.50
N GLU A 166 16.63 6.64 0.27
CA GLU A 166 15.18 6.69 0.02
C GLU A 166 14.44 5.49 0.63
N VAL A 167 15.04 4.28 0.58
CA VAL A 167 14.52 3.10 1.28
C VAL A 167 14.48 3.32 2.79
N VAL A 168 15.52 3.91 3.37
CA VAL A 168 15.57 4.23 4.81
C VAL A 168 14.47 5.24 5.17
N HIS A 169 14.29 6.30 4.39
CA HIS A 169 13.21 7.27 4.58
C HIS A 169 11.83 6.63 4.52
N LEU A 170 11.60 5.75 3.55
CA LEU A 170 10.36 5.00 3.43
C LEU A 170 10.12 4.14 4.68
N LEU A 171 11.08 3.30 5.07
CA LEU A 171 10.96 2.41 6.23
C LEU A 171 10.74 3.20 7.53
N ARG A 172 11.47 4.30 7.73
CA ARG A 172 11.28 5.20 8.87
C ARG A 172 9.88 5.80 8.90
N THR A 173 9.36 6.17 7.74
CA THR A 173 8.02 6.76 7.64
C THR A 173 6.93 5.72 7.96
N GLN A 174 7.10 4.48 7.50
CA GLN A 174 6.20 3.39 7.88
C GLN A 174 6.28 3.10 9.38
N PHE A 175 7.48 3.07 9.94
CA PHE A 175 7.68 2.83 11.36
C PHE A 175 6.95 3.88 12.22
N VAL A 176 7.18 5.18 11.97
CA VAL A 176 6.53 6.24 12.75
C VAL A 176 5.01 6.24 12.58
N ALA A 177 4.51 5.93 11.39
CA ALA A 177 3.08 5.82 11.15
C ALA A 177 2.46 4.65 11.92
N ILE A 178 3.09 3.46 11.90
CA ILE A 178 2.61 2.30 12.68
C ILE A 178 2.61 2.63 14.16
N VAL A 179 3.73 3.15 14.69
CA VAL A 179 3.85 3.50 16.11
C VAL A 179 2.79 4.53 16.52
N GLY A 180 2.62 5.58 15.73
CA GLY A 180 1.61 6.62 15.97
C GLY A 180 0.19 6.05 16.01
N ASN A 181 -0.16 5.18 15.05
CA ASN A 181 -1.46 4.52 15.06
C ASN A 181 -1.62 3.59 16.28
N VAL A 182 -0.66 2.70 16.51
CA VAL A 182 -0.73 1.64 17.54
C VAL A 182 -0.80 2.23 18.94
N VAL A 183 0.09 3.17 19.28
CA VAL A 183 0.12 3.77 20.62
C VAL A 183 -1.21 4.46 20.94
N VAL A 184 -1.74 5.24 20.00
CA VAL A 184 -3.01 5.96 20.23
C VAL A 184 -4.19 5.01 20.27
N VAL A 185 -4.25 3.99 19.41
CA VAL A 185 -5.31 2.99 19.47
C VAL A 185 -5.29 2.26 20.81
N LEU A 186 -4.12 1.79 21.25
CA LEU A 186 -3.99 1.08 22.53
C LEU A 186 -4.49 1.94 23.69
N ALA A 187 -3.97 3.17 23.79
CA ALA A 187 -4.34 4.09 24.87
C ALA A 187 -5.82 4.47 24.83
N LEU A 188 -6.34 4.82 23.66
CA LEU A 188 -7.71 5.31 23.54
C LEU A 188 -8.74 4.20 23.65
N SER A 189 -8.51 3.01 23.07
CA SER A 189 -9.41 1.86 23.25
C SER A 189 -9.48 1.43 24.72
N PHE A 190 -8.34 1.37 25.42
CA PHE A 190 -8.29 1.11 26.85
C PHE A 190 -9.08 2.16 27.64
N ALA A 191 -8.79 3.46 27.41
CA ALA A 191 -9.41 4.56 28.12
C ALA A 191 -10.92 4.66 27.86
N LEU A 192 -11.38 4.43 26.63
CA LEU A 192 -12.80 4.45 26.29
C LEU A 192 -13.57 3.35 27.01
N VAL A 193 -13.08 2.12 27.00
CA VAL A 193 -13.75 1.01 27.71
C VAL A 193 -13.73 1.23 29.22
N ALA A 194 -12.62 1.73 29.78
CA ALA A 194 -12.54 2.09 31.19
C ALA A 194 -13.55 3.20 31.56
N ALA A 195 -13.66 4.24 30.73
CA ALA A 195 -14.61 5.34 30.95
C ALA A 195 -16.06 4.86 30.86
N ILE A 196 -16.40 4.00 29.90
CA ILE A 196 -17.74 3.44 29.77
C ILE A 196 -18.09 2.59 31.00
N GLY A 197 -17.15 1.77 31.48
CA GLY A 197 -17.29 1.01 32.72
C GLY A 197 -17.55 1.91 33.94
N ALA A 198 -16.76 2.98 34.08
CA ALA A 198 -16.91 3.94 35.17
C ALA A 198 -18.26 4.71 35.13
N LEU A 199 -18.85 4.89 33.95
CA LEU A 199 -20.16 5.51 33.76
C LEU A 199 -21.33 4.53 33.97
N GLY A 200 -21.07 3.30 34.43
CA GLY A 200 -22.10 2.29 34.68
C GLY A 200 -22.45 1.42 33.47
N GLY A 201 -21.69 1.52 32.38
CA GLY A 201 -21.75 0.53 31.31
C GLY A 201 -21.20 -0.82 31.81
N GLY A 202 -21.93 -1.90 31.57
CA GLY A 202 -21.45 -3.25 31.88
C GLY A 202 -20.21 -3.64 31.06
N PRO A 203 -19.55 -4.76 31.39
CA PRO A 203 -18.43 -5.27 30.61
C PRO A 203 -18.86 -5.53 29.16
N TRP A 204 -18.05 -5.06 28.21
CA TRP A 204 -18.33 -5.16 26.76
C TRP A 204 -18.05 -6.55 26.20
N ILE A 205 -17.13 -7.26 26.85
CA ILE A 205 -16.72 -8.64 26.58
C ILE A 205 -16.55 -9.32 27.93
N ASP A 206 -16.76 -10.63 27.99
CA ASP A 206 -16.45 -11.41 29.20
C ASP A 206 -14.96 -11.79 29.26
N ASP A 207 -14.52 -12.29 30.41
CA ASP A 207 -13.12 -12.65 30.63
C ASP A 207 -12.68 -13.80 29.71
N ALA A 208 -13.58 -14.73 29.39
CA ALA A 208 -13.32 -15.82 28.46
C ALA A 208 -13.03 -15.29 27.05
N HIS A 209 -13.82 -14.33 26.57
CA HIS A 209 -13.61 -13.69 25.28
C HIS A 209 -12.36 -12.80 25.28
N ALA A 210 -12.03 -12.15 26.41
CA ALA A 210 -10.80 -11.39 26.55
C ALA A 210 -9.55 -12.28 26.44
N HIS A 211 -9.52 -13.42 27.14
CA HIS A 211 -8.44 -14.42 26.98
C HIS A 211 -8.39 -14.97 25.56
N HIS A 212 -9.55 -15.27 24.96
CA HIS A 212 -9.62 -15.73 23.58
C HIS A 212 -9.01 -14.73 22.58
N ILE A 213 -9.24 -13.42 22.78
CA ILE A 213 -8.61 -12.37 21.98
C ILE A 213 -7.08 -12.43 22.15
N LEU A 214 -6.54 -12.59 23.36
CA LEU A 214 -5.09 -12.67 23.56
C LEU A 214 -4.49 -13.89 22.85
N ASP A 215 -5.11 -15.05 22.99
CA ASP A 215 -4.65 -16.31 22.40
C ASP A 215 -4.70 -16.29 20.85
N GLU A 216 -5.74 -15.69 20.27
CA GLU A 216 -5.87 -15.53 18.83
C GLU A 216 -4.76 -14.66 18.20
N HIS A 217 -4.26 -13.70 18.97
CA HIS A 217 -3.24 -12.75 18.53
C HIS A 217 -1.83 -13.17 18.95
N HIS A 218 -1.63 -14.43 19.34
CA HIS A 218 -0.34 -14.96 19.73
C HIS A 218 0.70 -14.84 18.59
N MET A 219 1.88 -14.27 18.90
CA MET A 219 2.96 -13.97 17.93
C MET A 219 3.34 -15.13 16.99
N LEU A 220 3.42 -16.35 17.52
CA LEU A 220 3.79 -17.57 16.77
C LEU A 220 2.58 -18.41 16.33
N GLY A 221 1.36 -17.91 16.55
CA GLY A 221 0.12 -18.63 16.30
C GLY A 221 -0.46 -18.36 14.91
N ARG A 222 -1.80 -18.41 14.85
CA ARG A 222 -2.58 -18.17 13.62
C ARG A 222 -2.49 -16.74 13.10
N THR A 223 -1.90 -15.82 13.88
CA THR A 223 -1.68 -14.42 13.49
C THR A 223 -0.87 -14.30 12.20
N ILE A 224 0.18 -15.12 12.02
CA ILE A 224 1.08 -15.03 10.85
C ILE A 224 0.33 -15.22 9.51
N PRO A 225 -0.35 -16.36 9.26
CA PRO A 225 -1.03 -16.56 7.98
C PRO A 225 -2.14 -15.53 7.72
N PHE A 226 -2.87 -15.12 8.75
CA PHE A 226 -3.94 -14.13 8.62
C PHE A 226 -3.42 -12.70 8.39
N ALA A 227 -2.28 -12.34 8.98
CA ALA A 227 -1.61 -11.07 8.67
C ALA A 227 -1.05 -11.06 7.24
N ILE A 228 -0.55 -12.20 6.73
CA ILE A 228 -0.15 -12.31 5.31
C ILE A 228 -1.36 -12.09 4.39
N VAL A 229 -2.50 -12.71 4.68
CA VAL A 229 -3.75 -12.49 3.93
C VAL A 229 -4.13 -11.01 3.97
N THR A 230 -4.05 -10.38 5.15
CA THR A 230 -4.36 -8.95 5.32
C THR A 230 -3.43 -8.06 4.50
N GLY A 231 -2.13 -8.33 4.50
CA GLY A 231 -1.15 -7.70 3.58
C GLY A 231 -1.52 -7.86 2.11
N GLY A 232 -2.01 -9.05 1.71
CA GLY A 232 -2.55 -9.29 0.38
C GLY A 232 -3.79 -8.45 0.04
N LEU A 233 -4.72 -8.29 1.00
CA LEU A 233 -5.91 -7.44 0.84
C LEU A 233 -5.56 -5.95 0.75
N LEU A 234 -4.56 -5.49 1.51
CA LEU A 234 -4.00 -4.14 1.40
C LEU A 234 -3.50 -3.89 -0.02
N PHE A 235 -2.72 -4.82 -0.57
CA PHE A 235 -2.28 -4.74 -1.96
C PHE A 235 -3.46 -4.78 -2.95
N ALA A 236 -4.42 -5.69 -2.77
CA ALA A 236 -5.58 -5.81 -3.65
C ALA A 236 -6.41 -4.51 -3.70
N SER A 237 -6.59 -3.83 -2.56
CA SER A 237 -7.28 -2.53 -2.50
C SER A 237 -6.58 -1.45 -3.34
N SER A 238 -5.24 -1.44 -3.35
CA SER A 238 -4.46 -0.50 -4.19
C SER A 238 -4.61 -0.77 -5.69
N LEU A 239 -4.79 -2.04 -6.08
CA LEU A 239 -5.07 -2.41 -7.47
C LEU A 239 -6.47 -1.96 -7.89
N ILE A 240 -7.47 -2.12 -7.02
CA ILE A 240 -8.83 -1.62 -7.24
C ILE A 240 -8.79 -0.10 -7.39
N ALA A 241 -8.07 0.61 -6.52
CA ALA A 241 -7.91 2.06 -6.58
C ALA A 241 -7.33 2.52 -7.93
N GLY A 242 -6.21 1.93 -8.34
CA GLY A 242 -5.58 2.25 -9.61
C GLY A 242 -6.45 1.88 -10.82
N TRP A 243 -7.24 0.81 -10.74
CA TRP A 243 -8.22 0.46 -11.78
C TRP A 243 -9.36 1.48 -11.88
N VAL A 244 -9.96 1.87 -10.74
CA VAL A 244 -11.03 2.89 -10.70
C VAL A 244 -10.52 4.23 -11.19
N GLU A 245 -9.33 4.66 -10.77
CA GLU A 245 -8.72 5.90 -11.23
C GLU A 245 -8.48 5.87 -12.74
N ASN A 246 -7.91 4.78 -13.27
CA ASN A 246 -7.71 4.64 -14.70
C ASN A 246 -9.03 4.66 -15.48
N TRP A 247 -10.08 4.01 -14.96
CA TRP A 247 -11.41 4.05 -15.56
C TRP A 247 -11.98 5.48 -15.54
N PHE A 248 -11.81 6.22 -14.44
CA PHE A 248 -12.24 7.60 -14.28
C PHE A 248 -11.55 8.53 -15.30
N VAL A 249 -10.24 8.37 -15.48
CA VAL A 249 -9.43 9.14 -16.44
C VAL A 249 -9.78 8.76 -17.89
N LEU A 250 -9.93 7.46 -18.18
CA LEU A 250 -10.27 6.97 -19.52
C LEU A 250 -11.58 7.58 -20.03
N HIS A 251 -12.58 7.69 -19.16
CA HIS A 251 -13.88 8.26 -19.48
C HIS A 251 -13.95 9.78 -19.25
N ARG A 252 -12.83 10.43 -18.88
CA ARG A 252 -12.72 11.87 -18.59
C ARG A 252 -13.83 12.35 -17.66
N LEU A 253 -14.10 11.59 -16.60
CA LEU A 253 -15.25 11.84 -15.72
C LEU A 253 -15.13 13.16 -14.97
N ASP A 254 -13.91 13.65 -14.72
CA ASP A 254 -13.66 15.02 -14.26
C ASP A 254 -14.31 16.06 -15.17
N SER A 255 -14.09 15.93 -16.47
CA SER A 255 -14.62 16.82 -17.50
C SER A 255 -16.12 16.65 -17.68
N VAL A 256 -16.62 15.40 -17.64
CA VAL A 256 -18.05 15.10 -17.69
C VAL A 256 -18.77 15.74 -16.50
N ILE A 257 -18.30 15.54 -15.27
CA ILE A 257 -18.91 16.14 -14.07
C ILE A 257 -18.93 17.67 -14.19
N ALA A 258 -17.86 18.27 -14.70
CA ALA A 258 -17.74 19.72 -14.81
C ALA A 258 -18.65 20.37 -15.87
N HIS A 259 -18.95 19.67 -16.98
CA HIS A 259 -19.63 20.26 -18.14
C HIS A 259 -20.99 19.62 -18.48
N HIS A 260 -21.35 18.49 -17.87
CA HIS A 260 -22.59 17.80 -18.19
C HIS A 260 -23.82 18.68 -17.85
N PRO A 261 -24.84 18.76 -18.73
CA PRO A 261 -25.99 19.65 -18.54
C PRO A 261 -26.76 19.40 -17.24
N ARG A 262 -26.92 18.12 -16.83
CA ARG A 262 -27.59 17.81 -15.55
C ARG A 262 -26.76 18.26 -14.36
N SER A 263 -25.45 18.07 -14.39
CA SER A 263 -24.55 18.43 -13.28
C SER A 263 -24.48 19.95 -13.11
N THR A 264 -24.35 20.68 -14.21
CA THR A 264 -24.32 22.15 -14.21
C THR A 264 -25.68 22.76 -13.85
N ARG A 265 -26.80 22.12 -14.20
CA ARG A 265 -28.15 22.54 -13.79
C ARG A 265 -28.43 22.28 -12.31
N LEU A 266 -27.98 21.14 -11.76
CA LEU A 266 -28.22 20.77 -10.36
C LEU A 266 -27.28 21.50 -9.39
N LEU A 267 -25.98 21.56 -9.67
CA LEU A 267 -24.98 22.11 -8.75
C LEU A 267 -24.63 23.58 -9.03
N GLY A 268 -24.85 24.04 -10.27
CA GLY A 268 -24.29 25.27 -10.82
C GLY A 268 -22.92 25.04 -11.48
N ARG A 269 -22.55 25.87 -12.47
CA ARG A 269 -21.32 25.73 -13.27
C ARG A 269 -20.05 25.72 -12.41
N GLU A 270 -19.96 26.60 -11.42
CA GLU A 270 -18.76 26.71 -10.59
C GLU A 270 -18.60 25.50 -9.66
N ARG A 271 -19.69 25.05 -9.02
CA ARG A 271 -19.67 23.86 -8.15
C ARG A 271 -19.40 22.60 -8.96
N ALA A 272 -19.99 22.44 -10.15
CA ALA A 272 -19.70 21.32 -11.04
C ALA A 272 -18.20 21.24 -11.39
N ARG A 273 -17.55 22.38 -11.68
CA ARG A 273 -16.10 22.43 -11.91
C ARG A 273 -15.27 22.10 -10.67
N ARG A 274 -15.70 22.52 -9.47
CA ARG A 274 -15.03 22.14 -8.21
C ARG A 274 -15.16 20.64 -7.94
N TRP A 275 -16.35 20.07 -8.17
CA TRP A 275 -16.60 18.63 -8.03
C TRP A 275 -15.79 17.80 -9.02
N GLY A 276 -15.74 18.19 -10.30
CA GLY A 276 -14.90 17.51 -11.29
C GLY A 276 -13.43 17.48 -10.88
N ARG A 277 -12.89 18.60 -10.40
CA ARG A 277 -11.52 18.70 -9.88
C ARG A 277 -11.30 17.86 -8.61
N TYR A 278 -12.25 17.88 -7.67
CA TYR A 278 -12.19 17.09 -6.45
C TYR A 278 -12.13 15.59 -6.76
N TRP A 279 -13.09 15.07 -7.53
CA TRP A 279 -13.10 13.66 -7.89
C TRP A 279 -11.88 13.27 -8.72
N GLY A 280 -11.43 14.13 -9.65
CA GLY A 280 -10.22 13.88 -10.44
C GLY A 280 -8.94 13.72 -9.59
N SER A 281 -8.87 14.36 -8.42
CA SER A 281 -7.72 14.28 -7.51
C SER A 281 -7.89 13.27 -6.36
N HIS A 282 -9.12 12.89 -6.01
CA HIS A 282 -9.40 12.09 -4.81
C HIS A 282 -10.04 10.72 -5.08
N ILE A 283 -10.50 10.43 -6.31
CA ILE A 283 -11.22 9.17 -6.61
C ILE A 283 -10.41 7.92 -6.26
N SER A 284 -9.10 7.94 -6.50
CA SER A 284 -8.18 6.84 -6.18
C SER A 284 -8.14 6.59 -4.67
N GLY A 285 -8.02 7.66 -3.87
CA GLY A 285 -8.08 7.60 -2.42
C GLY A 285 -9.41 7.03 -1.91
N TRP A 286 -10.54 7.51 -2.45
CA TRP A 286 -11.86 6.97 -2.12
C TRP A 286 -11.96 5.48 -2.44
N ALA A 287 -11.57 5.08 -3.65
CA ALA A 287 -11.61 3.69 -4.09
C ALA A 287 -10.72 2.79 -3.22
N ALA A 288 -9.50 3.23 -2.88
CA ALA A 288 -8.59 2.49 -2.00
C ALA A 288 -9.20 2.28 -0.61
N ASN A 289 -9.71 3.34 0.03
CA ASN A 289 -10.23 3.29 1.39
C ASN A 289 -11.52 2.47 1.49
N VAL A 290 -12.45 2.68 0.56
CA VAL A 290 -13.73 1.95 0.53
C VAL A 290 -13.49 0.48 0.20
N SER A 291 -12.71 0.18 -0.85
CA SER A 291 -12.44 -1.21 -1.21
C SER A 291 -11.68 -1.95 -0.12
N LEU A 292 -10.69 -1.32 0.54
CA LEU A 292 -10.01 -1.94 1.67
C LEU A 292 -10.99 -2.27 2.79
N GLY A 293 -11.81 -1.31 3.23
CA GLY A 293 -12.77 -1.55 4.30
C GLY A 293 -13.70 -2.71 4.00
N LEU A 294 -14.28 -2.73 2.80
CA LEU A 294 -15.14 -3.81 2.33
C LEU A 294 -14.40 -5.15 2.22
N LEU A 295 -13.17 -5.18 1.71
CA LEU A 295 -12.36 -6.40 1.63
C LEU A 295 -12.09 -6.97 3.03
N LEU A 296 -11.73 -6.14 4.01
CA LEU A 296 -11.46 -6.59 5.38
C LEU A 296 -12.72 -7.16 6.07
N GLY A 297 -13.92 -6.68 5.72
CA GLY A 297 -15.18 -7.18 6.28
C GLY A 297 -15.78 -8.38 5.54
N LEU A 298 -15.74 -8.37 4.20
CA LEU A 298 -16.46 -9.34 3.37
C LEU A 298 -15.63 -10.57 3.01
N VAL A 299 -14.30 -10.45 2.89
CA VAL A 299 -13.46 -11.60 2.51
C VAL A 299 -13.56 -12.74 3.54
N PRO A 300 -13.47 -12.50 4.86
CA PRO A 300 -13.62 -13.57 5.86
C PRO A 300 -14.89 -14.42 5.71
N PRO A 301 -16.12 -13.86 5.69
CA PRO A 301 -17.31 -14.69 5.54
C PRO A 301 -17.46 -15.32 4.15
N ILE A 302 -16.99 -14.65 3.09
CA ILE A 302 -17.03 -15.22 1.73
C ILE A 302 -16.12 -16.46 1.65
N VAL A 303 -14.90 -16.37 2.16
CA VAL A 303 -13.94 -17.47 2.12
C VAL A 303 -14.31 -18.56 3.13
N GLY A 304 -14.80 -18.16 4.30
CA GLY A 304 -15.35 -19.06 5.32
C GLY A 304 -16.51 -19.91 4.81
N PHE A 305 -17.35 -19.37 3.92
CA PHE A 305 -18.41 -20.14 3.26
C PHE A 305 -17.88 -21.35 2.47
N PHE A 306 -16.67 -21.27 1.93
CA PHE A 306 -16.00 -22.39 1.24
C PHE A 306 -15.22 -23.32 2.18
N GLY A 307 -15.38 -23.18 3.50
CA GLY A 307 -14.74 -24.03 4.50
C GLY A 307 -13.29 -23.66 4.83
N LEU A 308 -12.80 -22.52 4.36
CA LEU A 308 -11.47 -22.01 4.68
C LEU A 308 -11.59 -20.97 5.79
N PRO A 309 -11.15 -21.26 7.03
CA PRO A 309 -11.18 -20.28 8.11
C PRO A 309 -10.17 -19.19 7.81
N VAL A 310 -10.66 -18.02 7.39
CA VAL A 310 -9.84 -16.85 7.09
C VAL A 310 -10.31 -15.71 7.97
N GLU A 311 -9.35 -15.10 8.64
CA GLU A 311 -9.57 -13.90 9.44
C GLU A 311 -8.62 -12.80 8.98
N VAL A 312 -8.97 -11.57 9.37
CA VAL A 312 -8.18 -10.39 9.08
C VAL A 312 -7.48 -9.94 10.34
N ARG A 313 -6.16 -9.83 10.26
CA ARG A 313 -5.29 -9.30 11.32
C ARG A 313 -4.65 -8.04 10.77
N HIS A 314 -5.32 -6.91 11.00
CA HIS A 314 -4.79 -5.59 10.66
C HIS A 314 -4.20 -4.97 11.93
N VAL A 315 -2.95 -4.52 11.88
CA VAL A 315 -2.17 -4.14 13.08
C VAL A 315 -2.91 -3.21 14.04
N THR A 316 -3.61 -2.19 13.53
CA THR A 316 -4.35 -1.24 14.36
C THR A 316 -5.62 -1.83 14.97
N LEU A 317 -6.37 -2.66 14.24
CA LEU A 317 -7.57 -3.32 14.78
C LEU A 317 -7.19 -4.35 15.84
N VAL A 318 -6.14 -5.13 15.56
CA VAL A 318 -5.55 -6.10 16.49
C VAL A 318 -5.12 -5.39 17.78
N SER A 319 -4.41 -4.27 17.66
CA SER A 319 -3.98 -3.47 18.82
C SER A 319 -5.18 -3.02 19.67
N GLY A 320 -6.24 -2.51 19.03
CA GLY A 320 -7.45 -2.09 19.74
C GLY A 320 -8.12 -3.24 20.47
N GLN A 321 -8.23 -4.42 19.84
CA GLN A 321 -8.84 -5.60 20.46
C GLN A 321 -8.03 -6.05 21.69
N ILE A 322 -6.70 -6.08 21.59
CA ILE A 322 -5.82 -6.41 22.73
C ILE A 322 -5.96 -5.38 23.85
N ALA A 323 -6.07 -4.09 23.55
CA ALA A 323 -6.30 -3.07 24.58
C ALA A 323 -7.64 -3.23 25.29
N VAL A 324 -8.71 -3.57 24.56
CA VAL A 324 -10.02 -3.87 25.17
C VAL A 324 -9.95 -5.12 26.05
N ALA A 325 -9.29 -6.19 25.58
CA ALA A 325 -9.09 -7.42 26.36
C ALA A 325 -8.27 -7.16 27.63
N ALA A 326 -7.16 -6.41 27.52
CA ALA A 326 -6.34 -6.04 28.67
C ALA A 326 -7.14 -5.20 29.68
N GLN A 327 -8.02 -4.30 29.23
CA GLN A 327 -8.86 -3.56 30.15
C GLN A 327 -9.91 -4.44 30.83
N GLN A 328 -10.52 -5.38 30.11
CA GLN A 328 -11.50 -6.30 30.70
C GLN A 328 -10.87 -7.17 31.80
N LEU A 329 -9.69 -7.72 31.56
CA LEU A 329 -8.98 -8.60 32.50
C LEU A 329 -8.40 -7.87 33.72
N GLY A 330 -8.36 -6.53 33.67
CA GLY A 330 -7.89 -5.70 34.77
C GLY A 330 -6.40 -5.85 35.09
N PRO A 331 -5.92 -5.35 36.24
CA PRO A 331 -4.48 -5.27 36.54
C PRO A 331 -3.74 -6.61 36.60
N ALA A 332 -4.43 -7.73 36.79
CA ALA A 332 -3.79 -9.05 36.82
C ALA A 332 -3.17 -9.43 35.46
N VAL A 333 -3.70 -8.90 34.35
CA VAL A 333 -3.25 -9.20 32.98
C VAL A 333 -1.78 -8.85 32.73
N TRP A 334 -1.21 -7.90 33.48
CA TRP A 334 0.21 -7.53 33.34
C TRP A 334 1.17 -8.66 33.69
N GLN A 335 0.71 -9.61 34.52
CA GLN A 335 1.45 -10.80 34.90
C GLN A 335 1.14 -11.99 33.98
N ASP A 336 0.12 -11.88 33.12
CA ASP A 336 -0.26 -12.92 32.17
C ASP A 336 0.70 -12.93 30.96
N PRO A 337 1.44 -14.03 30.71
CA PRO A 337 2.28 -14.16 29.53
C PRO A 337 1.52 -13.98 28.21
N ALA A 338 0.22 -14.32 28.17
CA ALA A 338 -0.61 -14.21 26.96
C ALA A 338 -0.65 -12.77 26.43
N LEU A 339 -0.69 -11.77 27.31
CA LEU A 339 -0.65 -10.35 26.92
C LEU A 339 0.63 -10.01 26.16
N TRP A 340 1.78 -10.47 26.64
CA TRP A 340 3.08 -10.16 26.03
C TRP A 340 3.28 -10.90 24.71
N TRP A 341 2.77 -12.13 24.60
CA TRP A 341 2.71 -12.84 23.32
C TRP A 341 1.78 -12.16 22.32
N ALA A 342 0.64 -11.65 22.76
CA ALA A 342 -0.28 -10.87 21.94
C ALA A 342 0.35 -9.54 21.50
N ALA A 343 1.10 -8.87 22.38
CA ALA A 343 1.86 -7.66 22.07
C ALA A 343 2.95 -7.93 21.02
N GLY A 344 3.65 -9.07 21.10
CA GLY A 344 4.54 -9.54 20.04
C GLY A 344 3.78 -9.81 18.72
N GLY A 345 2.55 -10.31 18.81
CA GLY A 345 1.63 -10.46 17.68
C GLY A 345 1.28 -9.15 16.99
N ILE A 346 1.15 -8.03 17.71
CA ILE A 346 0.98 -6.70 17.11
C ILE A 346 2.18 -6.37 16.21
N ALA A 347 3.40 -6.59 16.69
CA ALA A 347 4.62 -6.30 15.93
C ALA A 347 4.72 -7.17 14.66
N VAL A 348 4.44 -8.48 14.79
CA VAL A 348 4.41 -9.42 13.65
C VAL A 348 3.33 -9.03 12.65
N THR A 349 2.15 -8.67 13.12
CA THR A 349 1.04 -8.23 12.26
C THR A 349 1.42 -6.99 11.47
N GLY A 350 1.97 -5.96 12.14
CA GLY A 350 2.39 -4.72 11.47
C GLY A 350 3.49 -4.96 10.42
N LEU A 351 4.45 -5.82 10.74
CA LEU A 351 5.53 -6.17 9.81
C LEU A 351 4.98 -6.92 8.58
N LEU A 352 4.05 -7.86 8.77
CA LEU A 352 3.48 -8.65 7.68
C LEU A 352 2.50 -7.83 6.83
N ASP A 353 1.64 -7.00 7.44
CA ASP A 353 0.73 -6.08 6.74
C ASP A 353 1.50 -5.20 5.76
N VAL A 354 2.55 -4.52 6.25
CA VAL A 354 3.38 -3.63 5.46
C VAL A 354 4.27 -4.42 4.49
N GLY A 355 4.96 -5.44 4.99
CA GLY A 355 5.95 -6.19 4.23
C GLY A 355 5.35 -6.95 3.04
N VAL A 356 4.22 -7.63 3.23
CA VAL A 356 3.55 -8.38 2.15
C VAL A 356 2.96 -7.42 1.13
N SER A 357 2.26 -6.37 1.58
CA SER A 357 1.66 -5.38 0.68
C SER A 357 2.71 -4.67 -0.17
N PHE A 358 3.80 -4.23 0.47
CA PHE A 358 4.95 -3.62 -0.20
C PHE A 358 5.60 -4.58 -1.19
N TYR A 359 5.88 -5.82 -0.79
CA TYR A 359 6.53 -6.81 -1.65
C TYR A 359 5.72 -7.07 -2.93
N LEU A 360 4.40 -7.24 -2.80
CA LEU A 360 3.52 -7.46 -3.95
C LEU A 360 3.48 -6.23 -4.87
N ALA A 361 3.32 -5.03 -4.31
CA ALA A 361 3.32 -3.78 -5.06
C ALA A 361 4.66 -3.53 -5.77
N PHE A 362 5.77 -3.75 -5.07
CA PHE A 362 7.12 -3.57 -5.61
C PHE A 362 7.41 -4.57 -6.73
N ARG A 363 7.06 -5.86 -6.54
CA ARG A 363 7.21 -6.88 -7.57
C ARG A 363 6.38 -6.55 -8.82
N LEU A 364 5.15 -6.08 -8.63
CA LEU A 364 4.29 -5.63 -9.73
C LEU A 364 4.94 -4.46 -10.50
N ALA A 365 5.45 -3.46 -9.78
CA ALA A 365 6.11 -2.29 -10.35
C ALA A 365 7.39 -2.65 -11.12
N LEU A 366 8.24 -3.53 -10.57
CA LEU A 366 9.45 -4.02 -11.25
C LEU A 366 9.11 -4.73 -12.57
N THR A 367 8.08 -5.56 -12.54
CA THR A 367 7.60 -6.29 -13.73
C THR A 367 7.08 -5.30 -14.78
N ALA A 368 6.32 -4.30 -14.35
CA ALA A 368 5.76 -3.29 -15.23
C ALA A 368 6.81 -2.42 -15.93
N GLN A 369 7.87 -2.07 -15.20
CA GLN A 369 8.94 -1.20 -15.70
C GLN A 369 10.04 -1.96 -16.45
N ASN A 370 9.89 -3.30 -16.58
CA ASN A 370 10.82 -4.21 -17.25
C ASN A 370 12.28 -4.03 -16.77
N VAL A 371 12.46 -3.89 -15.45
CA VAL A 371 13.78 -3.70 -14.86
C VAL A 371 14.52 -5.05 -14.87
N ALA A 372 15.27 -5.32 -15.93
CA ALA A 372 16.19 -6.46 -16.03
C ALA A 372 17.57 -6.07 -15.49
N GLY A 373 18.24 -6.96 -14.75
CA GLY A 373 19.65 -6.78 -14.40
C GLY A 373 19.95 -5.90 -13.18
N VAL A 374 19.02 -5.76 -12.23
CA VAL A 374 19.31 -5.10 -10.94
C VAL A 374 20.41 -5.86 -10.20
N ASP A 375 21.50 -5.18 -9.82
CA ASP A 375 22.51 -5.74 -8.91
C ASP A 375 21.96 -5.79 -7.47
N ARG A 376 21.08 -6.79 -7.25
CA ARG A 376 20.42 -7.04 -5.95
C ARG A 376 21.44 -7.22 -4.83
N ARG A 377 22.59 -7.83 -5.15
CA ARG A 377 23.65 -8.11 -4.18
C ARG A 377 24.25 -6.81 -3.64
N ARG A 378 24.53 -5.82 -4.49
CA ARG A 378 25.02 -4.50 -4.04
C ARG A 378 24.01 -3.76 -3.19
N ILE A 379 22.72 -3.80 -3.53
CA ILE A 379 21.66 -3.16 -2.74
C ILE A 379 21.53 -3.80 -1.36
N TYR A 380 21.49 -5.13 -1.28
CA TYR A 380 21.42 -5.83 0.01
C TYR A 380 22.66 -5.58 0.87
N GLN A 381 23.85 -5.55 0.27
CA GLN A 381 25.08 -5.21 0.99
C GLN A 381 25.07 -3.77 1.49
N ALA A 382 24.58 -2.82 0.71
CA ALA A 382 24.49 -1.42 1.10
C ALA A 382 23.45 -1.19 2.22
N MET A 383 22.27 -1.82 2.12
CA MET A 383 21.28 -1.86 3.20
C MET A 383 21.83 -2.48 4.48
N GLY A 384 22.52 -3.64 4.36
CA GLY A 384 23.16 -4.30 5.50
C GLY A 384 24.21 -3.42 6.16
N ARG A 385 25.08 -2.77 5.38
CA ARG A 385 26.06 -1.82 5.91
C ARG A 385 25.39 -0.64 6.62
N ARG A 386 24.30 -0.09 6.09
CA ARG A 386 23.54 1.01 6.71
C ARG A 386 22.90 0.56 8.02
N LEU A 387 22.29 -0.64 8.05
CA LEU A 387 21.70 -1.21 9.25
C LEU A 387 22.72 -1.42 10.37
N TRP A 388 23.92 -1.89 10.04
CA TRP A 388 24.99 -2.08 11.03
C TRP A 388 25.64 -0.79 11.50
N ARG A 389 25.83 0.20 10.61
CA ARG A 389 26.51 1.46 10.95
C ARG A 389 25.61 2.50 11.61
N ASP A 390 24.34 2.56 11.19
CA ASP A 390 23.40 3.57 11.63
C ASP A 390 21.97 2.99 11.71
N PRO A 391 21.72 2.05 12.64
CA PRO A 391 20.40 1.44 12.82
C PRO A 391 19.35 2.48 13.22
N TRP A 392 19.76 3.53 13.94
CA TRP A 392 18.86 4.60 14.38
C TRP A 392 18.35 5.44 13.22
N SER A 393 19.03 5.50 12.07
CA SER A 393 18.50 6.18 10.88
C SER A 393 17.18 5.60 10.36
N PHE A 394 16.88 4.33 10.65
CA PHE A 394 15.61 3.68 10.28
C PHE A 394 14.46 4.04 11.22
N VAL A 395 14.74 4.60 12.39
CA VAL A 395 13.74 4.87 13.44
C VAL A 395 13.60 6.36 13.68
N LEU A 396 14.73 7.08 13.77
CA LEU A 396 14.79 8.48 14.13
C LEU A 396 15.21 9.33 12.93
N PRO A 397 14.72 10.59 12.84
CA PRO A 397 15.22 11.55 11.88
C PRO A 397 16.62 12.02 12.32
N VAL A 398 17.65 11.22 12.01
CA VAL A 398 19.05 11.60 12.20
C VAL A 398 19.42 12.65 11.14
N ARG A 399 20.13 13.71 11.55
CA ARG A 399 20.65 14.74 10.62
C ARG A 399 21.58 14.08 9.60
N GLU A 400 21.16 14.02 8.35
CA GLU A 400 22.07 13.67 7.27
C GLU A 400 23.06 14.82 7.09
N ARG A 401 24.37 14.52 7.14
CA ARG A 401 25.39 15.48 6.71
C ARG A 401 25.11 15.77 5.23
N PRO A 402 24.98 17.04 4.81
CA PRO A 402 24.84 17.34 3.39
C PRO A 402 26.05 16.72 2.66
N PRO A 403 25.84 16.17 1.45
CA PRO A 403 26.94 15.65 0.66
C PRO A 403 27.98 16.76 0.55
N ALA A 404 29.24 16.42 0.84
CA ALA A 404 30.35 17.37 0.71
C ALA A 404 30.24 17.98 -0.69
N THR A 405 29.95 19.28 -0.75
CA THR A 405 29.98 20.04 -1.99
C THR A 405 31.35 19.76 -2.59
N GLN A 406 31.39 19.06 -3.73
CA GLN A 406 32.61 18.97 -4.50
C GLN A 406 33.00 20.41 -4.80
N ALA A 407 34.11 20.86 -4.21
CA ALA A 407 34.65 22.18 -4.49
C ALA A 407 34.75 22.31 -6.01
N PRO A 408 34.33 23.46 -6.60
CA PRO A 408 34.49 23.66 -8.03
C PRO A 408 35.94 23.40 -8.39
N ALA A 409 36.15 22.52 -9.38
CA ALA A 409 37.47 22.27 -9.93
C ALA A 409 38.06 23.63 -10.35
N ASP A 410 39.19 23.96 -9.72
CA ASP A 410 39.89 25.23 -9.87
C ASP A 410 40.19 25.48 -11.37
N PRO A 411 39.58 26.48 -12.02
CA PRO A 411 39.74 26.68 -13.44
C PRO A 411 40.95 27.57 -13.72
N HIS A 412 42.16 27.21 -13.26
CA HIS A 412 43.40 27.78 -13.80
C HIS A 412 44.66 27.08 -13.27
N LYS A 413 45.27 26.23 -14.11
CA LYS A 413 46.74 26.15 -14.20
C LYS A 413 47.14 26.20 -15.68
N PRO A 414 47.55 27.35 -16.23
CA PRO A 414 48.26 27.38 -17.50
C PRO A 414 49.63 26.73 -17.32
N GLY A 415 50.07 26.00 -18.34
CA GLY A 415 51.31 25.26 -18.34
C GLY A 415 52.53 26.14 -18.05
N GLN A 416 53.48 25.59 -17.31
CA GLN A 416 54.87 26.03 -17.34
C GLN A 416 55.70 24.93 -18.00
N THR A 417 56.08 25.21 -19.24
CA THR A 417 57.31 24.74 -19.85
C THR A 417 58.50 25.26 -19.03
N GLY A 418 59.39 24.34 -18.66
CA GLY A 418 60.75 24.58 -18.17
C GLY A 418 61.55 23.34 -18.48
#